data_AF-A0A2G9XM34-F1
#
_entry.id   AF-A0A2G9XM34-F1
#
_cell.length_a   1.000
_cell.length_b   1.000
_cell.length_c   1.000
_cell.angle_alpha   90.00
_cell.angle_beta   90.00
_cell.angle_gamma   90.00
#
_symmetry.space_group_name_H-M   'P 1'
#
loop_
_entity.id
_entity.type
_entity.pdbx_description
1 polymer ?
#
loop_
_entity_poly.entity_id
_entity_poly.type
_entity_poly.pdbx_seq_one_letter_code
_entity_poly.pdbx_strand_id
1 'polypeptide(L)'
;MVPPLPGCNVVLTIDASLQKTAWRAMEGKSGSVVVLDPRDGAVLALVSSPSFDANLFNGGISFASWEKLSTDPLHPMENRAVAGQYPPGSTYKIVLAA
;
A
#
# COMPACT_ATOMS: atom_id res chain seq x y z
N MET A 1 24.05 31.45 15.91
CA MET A 1 23.16 30.28 15.88
C MET A 1 22.63 30.16 14.47
N VAL A 2 22.89 29.06 13.76
CA VAL A 2 22.41 28.88 12.38
C VAL A 2 20.96 28.41 12.46
N PRO A 3 19.99 29.07 11.80
CA PRO A 3 18.60 28.63 11.80
C PRO A 3 18.46 27.27 11.10
N PRO A 4 17.52 26.41 11.54
CA PRO A 4 17.32 25.11 10.92
C PRO A 4 16.82 25.27 9.48
N LEU A 5 17.36 24.45 8.57
CA LEU A 5 16.85 24.32 7.21
C LEU A 5 15.72 23.28 7.22
N PRO A 6 14.49 23.62 6.79
CA PRO A 6 13.40 22.66 6.72
C PRO A 6 13.70 21.55 5.69
N GLY A 7 13.10 20.38 5.90
CA GLY A 7 13.16 19.29 4.93
C GLY A 7 12.45 19.64 3.62
N CYS A 8 12.79 18.92 2.55
CA CYS A 8 12.13 19.08 1.26
C CYS A 8 10.69 18.53 1.32
N ASN A 9 9.79 19.21 0.60
CA ASN A 9 8.43 18.70 0.37
C ASN A 9 8.47 17.56 -0.65
N VAL A 10 7.63 16.54 -0.43
CA VAL A 10 7.45 15.42 -1.34
C VAL A 10 6.04 15.47 -1.93
N VAL A 11 5.94 15.46 -3.25
CA VAL A 11 4.66 15.37 -3.97
C VAL A 11 4.55 13.95 -4.54
N LEU A 12 3.44 13.29 -4.22
CA LEU A 12 3.16 11.94 -4.70
C LEU A 12 2.36 12.00 -6.01
N THR A 13 2.46 10.92 -6.79
CA THR A 13 1.64 10.68 -7.99
C THR A 13 0.26 10.09 -7.66
N ILE A 14 0.04 9.70 -6.41
CA ILE A 14 -1.22 9.11 -5.94
C ILE A 14 -2.36 10.11 -6.08
N ASP A 15 -3.42 9.70 -6.77
CA ASP A 15 -4.69 10.40 -6.77
C ASP A 15 -5.53 9.92 -5.58
N ALA A 16 -5.88 10.84 -4.69
CA ALA A 16 -6.61 10.50 -3.46
C ALA A 16 -8.01 9.91 -3.73
N SER A 17 -8.67 10.31 -4.82
CA SER A 17 -10.00 9.81 -5.19
C SER A 17 -9.92 8.39 -5.73
N LEU A 18 -8.92 8.10 -6.58
CA LEU A 18 -8.64 6.75 -7.08
C LEU A 18 -8.21 5.81 -5.95
N GLN A 19 -7.30 6.24 -5.08
CA GLN A 19 -6.87 5.48 -3.91
C GLN A 19 -8.08 5.08 -3.05
N LYS A 20 -8.98 6.03 -2.75
CA LYS A 20 -10.18 5.78 -1.95
C LYS A 20 -11.17 4.84 -2.65
N THR A 21 -11.30 4.96 -3.96
CA THR A 21 -12.18 4.10 -4.76
C THR A 21 -11.65 2.66 -4.80
N ALA A 22 -10.35 2.50 -5.05
CA ALA A 22 -9.67 1.20 -5.02
C ALA A 22 -9.75 0.56 -3.61
N TRP A 23 -9.58 1.35 -2.56
CA TRP A 23 -9.74 0.89 -1.17
C TRP A 23 -11.13 0.34 -0.91
N ARG A 24 -12.18 1.09 -1.27
CA ARG A 24 -13.58 0.65 -1.12
C ARG A 24 -13.88 -0.63 -1.90
N ALA A 25 -13.33 -0.78 -3.09
CA ALA A 25 -13.49 -1.99 -3.90
C ALA A 25 -12.89 -3.25 -3.22
N MET A 26 -11.95 -3.06 -2.29
CA MET A 26 -11.28 -4.10 -1.51
C MET A 26 -11.91 -4.33 -0.13
N GLU A 27 -12.99 -3.65 0.23
CA GLU A 27 -13.68 -3.88 1.50
C GLU A 27 -14.09 -5.36 1.67
N GLY A 28 -13.72 -5.95 2.80
CA GLY A 28 -13.95 -7.37 3.10
C GLY A 28 -13.05 -8.35 2.32
N LYS A 29 -12.05 -7.86 1.55
CA LYS A 29 -11.17 -8.69 0.73
C LYS A 29 -9.72 -8.52 1.16
N SER A 30 -8.97 -9.62 1.12
CA SER A 30 -7.51 -9.63 1.27
C SER A 30 -6.85 -9.65 -0.12
N GLY A 31 -5.90 -8.76 -0.37
CA GLY A 31 -5.24 -8.62 -1.67
C GLY A 31 -4.65 -7.23 -1.88
N SER A 32 -4.32 -6.91 -3.13
CA SER A 32 -3.74 -5.62 -3.51
C SER A 32 -4.34 -5.09 -4.81
N VAL A 33 -4.25 -3.76 -4.99
CA VAL A 33 -4.60 -3.07 -6.23
C VAL A 33 -3.50 -2.06 -6.55
N VAL A 34 -3.03 -2.06 -7.79
CA VAL A 34 -2.06 -1.08 -8.31
C VAL A 34 -2.65 -0.44 -9.55
N VAL A 35 -2.67 0.88 -9.62
CA VAL A 35 -3.10 1.65 -10.78
C VAL A 35 -1.90 2.45 -11.29
N LEU A 36 -1.52 2.20 -12.53
CA LEU A 36 -0.40 2.87 -13.20
C LEU A 36 -0.90 3.70 -14.36
N ASP A 37 -0.28 4.85 -14.58
CA ASP A 37 -0.31 5.52 -15.88
C ASP A 37 0.78 4.92 -16.77
N PRO A 38 0.44 4.21 -17.86
CA PRO A 38 1.42 3.57 -18.72
C PRO A 38 2.27 4.55 -19.54
N ARG A 39 1.91 5.84 -19.57
CA ARG A 39 2.61 6.86 -20.37
C ARG A 39 3.89 7.35 -19.71
N ASP A 40 3.91 7.40 -18.37
CA ASP A 40 5.03 7.93 -17.58
C ASP A 40 5.40 7.06 -16.36
N GLY A 41 4.65 6.00 -16.08
CA GLY A 41 4.88 5.10 -14.94
C GLY A 41 4.35 5.62 -13.61
N ALA A 42 3.57 6.71 -13.58
CA ALA A 42 3.00 7.25 -12.36
C ALA A 42 2.11 6.22 -11.64
N VAL A 43 2.33 6.05 -10.34
CA VAL A 43 1.47 5.22 -9.47
C VAL A 43 0.31 6.08 -8.98
N LEU A 44 -0.87 5.89 -9.57
CA LEU A 44 -2.06 6.67 -9.25
C LEU A 44 -2.82 6.11 -8.04
N ALA A 45 -2.69 4.81 -7.77
CA ALA A 45 -3.19 4.18 -6.55
C ALA A 45 -2.36 2.93 -6.21
N LEU A 46 -2.14 2.69 -4.92
CA LEU A 46 -1.41 1.56 -4.35
C LEU A 46 -2.11 1.09 -3.08
N VAL A 47 -2.90 0.02 -3.17
CA VAL A 47 -3.70 -0.53 -2.06
C VAL A 47 -3.16 -1.90 -1.66
N SER A 48 -2.99 -2.11 -0.36
CA SER A 48 -2.79 -3.41 0.29
C SER A 48 -3.88 -3.58 1.33
N SER A 49 -4.67 -4.66 1.24
CA SER A 49 -5.78 -4.96 2.14
C SER A 49 -5.62 -6.37 2.74
N PRO A 50 -5.96 -6.58 4.03
CA PRO A 50 -6.28 -5.54 5.02
C PRO A 50 -5.05 -4.68 5.36
N SER A 51 -5.28 -3.53 5.98
CA SER A 51 -4.23 -2.63 6.48
C SER A 51 -4.53 -2.20 7.91
N PHE A 52 -3.74 -1.27 8.45
CA PHE A 52 -3.82 -0.78 9.82
C PHE A 52 -3.81 0.76 9.85
N ASP A 53 -4.22 1.34 10.98
CA ASP A 53 -4.10 2.78 11.20
C ASP A 53 -2.65 3.14 11.56
N ALA A 54 -1.98 3.89 10.67
CA ALA A 54 -0.60 4.32 10.87
C ALA A 54 -0.44 5.26 12.07
N ASN A 55 -1.49 5.95 12.51
CA ASN A 55 -1.44 6.84 13.67
C ASN A 55 -1.13 6.10 14.98
N LEU A 56 -1.34 4.78 15.02
CA LEU A 56 -0.97 3.93 16.16
C LEU A 56 0.54 3.97 16.49
N PHE A 57 1.38 4.37 15.54
CA PHE A 57 2.83 4.39 15.70
C PHE A 57 3.42 5.78 16.05
N ASN A 58 2.66 6.87 15.87
CA ASN A 58 3.19 8.24 15.97
C ASN A 58 3.82 8.55 17.35
N GLY A 59 3.25 8.01 18.44
CA GLY A 59 3.75 8.18 19.81
C GLY A 59 4.33 6.91 20.45
N GLY A 60 4.51 5.85 19.67
CA GLY A 60 4.75 4.50 20.16
C GLY A 60 3.46 3.69 20.30
N ILE A 61 3.45 2.49 19.76
CA ILE A 61 2.30 1.59 19.76
C ILE A 61 2.16 0.88 21.11
N SER A 62 0.91 0.75 21.60
CA SER A 62 0.65 -0.03 22.81
C SER A 62 0.95 -1.52 22.59
N PHE A 63 1.36 -2.24 23.64
CA PHE A 63 1.61 -3.68 23.54
C PHE A 63 0.39 -4.45 23.02
N ALA A 64 -0.81 -4.12 23.50
CA ALA A 64 -2.05 -4.77 23.06
C ALA A 64 -2.38 -4.49 21.58
N SER A 65 -2.12 -3.26 21.10
CA SER A 65 -2.31 -2.92 19.67
C SER A 65 -1.27 -3.61 18.79
N TRP A 66 -0.03 -3.68 19.26
CA TRP A 66 1.05 -4.39 18.58
C TRP A 66 0.74 -5.88 18.46
N GLU A 67 0.38 -6.54 19.57
CA GLU A 67 0.03 -7.95 19.60
C GLU A 67 -1.11 -8.28 18.63
N LYS A 68 -2.15 -7.45 18.59
CA LYS A 68 -3.25 -7.60 17.62
C LYS A 68 -2.77 -7.54 16.17
N LEU A 69 -1.89 -6.58 15.83
CA LEU A 69 -1.39 -6.44 14.45
C LEU A 69 -0.40 -7.54 14.06
N SER A 70 0.48 -7.93 14.99
CA SER A 70 1.54 -8.91 14.72
C SER A 70 1.02 -10.35 14.69
N THR A 71 -0.10 -10.64 15.35
CA THR A 71 -0.73 -11.97 15.38
C THR A 71 -1.92 -12.12 14.44
N ASP A 72 -2.29 -11.05 13.73
CA ASP A 72 -3.40 -11.10 12.77
C ASP A 72 -3.07 -12.09 11.62
N PRO A 73 -3.90 -13.12 11.40
CA PRO A 73 -3.65 -14.14 10.37
C PRO A 73 -3.73 -13.58 8.94
N LEU A 74 -4.29 -12.38 8.77
CA LEU A 74 -4.32 -11.66 7.50
C LEU A 74 -3.13 -10.72 7.34
N HIS A 75 -2.10 -10.76 8.19
CA HIS A 75 -0.84 -10.04 8.02
C HIS A 75 -1.02 -8.60 7.48
N PRO A 76 -1.73 -7.70 8.19
CA PRO A 76 -2.05 -6.36 7.72
C PRO A 76 -0.83 -5.43 7.60
N MET A 77 0.28 -5.80 8.25
CA MET A 77 1.55 -5.08 8.19
C MET A 77 2.33 -5.33 6.90
N GLU A 78 1.97 -6.37 6.13
CA GLU A 78 2.63 -6.68 4.87
C GLU A 78 2.07 -5.82 3.73
N ASN A 79 2.97 -5.23 2.95
CA ASN A 79 2.59 -4.56 1.71
C ASN A 79 2.49 -5.58 0.58
N ARG A 80 1.28 -6.10 0.36
CA ARG A 80 0.97 -7.08 -0.69
C ARG A 80 1.22 -6.57 -2.11
N ALA A 81 1.17 -5.26 -2.32
CA ALA A 81 1.39 -4.66 -3.64
C ALA A 81 2.87 -4.66 -4.03
N VAL A 82 3.79 -4.70 -3.05
CA VAL A 82 5.24 -4.59 -3.28
C VAL A 82 5.96 -5.89 -2.94
N ALA A 83 5.65 -6.50 -1.79
CA ALA A 83 6.33 -7.69 -1.27
C ALA A 83 5.52 -8.99 -1.48
N GLY A 84 4.25 -8.88 -1.88
CA GLY A 84 3.39 -10.04 -2.11
C GLY A 84 3.88 -10.87 -3.29
N GLN A 85 4.17 -12.15 -3.05
CA GLN A 85 4.59 -13.09 -4.09
C GLN A 85 3.45 -14.06 -4.39
N TYR A 86 2.89 -13.95 -5.59
CA TYR A 86 1.80 -14.79 -6.05
C TYR A 86 2.14 -15.36 -7.43
N PRO A 87 1.86 -16.65 -7.70
CA PRO A 87 1.95 -17.17 -9.05
C PRO A 87 1.03 -16.35 -9.97
N PRO A 88 1.53 -15.74 -11.06
CA PRO A 88 0.72 -14.85 -11.89
C PRO A 88 -0.37 -15.62 -12.67
N GLY A 89 -0.18 -16.92 -12.90
CA GLY A 89 -1.15 -17.75 -13.61
C GLY A 89 -1.38 -17.27 -15.04
N SER A 90 -2.64 -17.24 -15.48
CA SER A 90 -2.97 -16.92 -16.88
C SER A 90 -2.72 -15.47 -17.28
N THR A 91 -2.54 -14.54 -16.33
CA THR A 91 -2.26 -13.12 -16.66
C THR A 91 -0.90 -12.95 -17.36
N TYR A 92 0.04 -13.88 -17.14
CA TYR A 92 1.36 -13.86 -17.77
C TYR A 92 1.38 -14.38 -19.22
N LYS A 93 0.29 -15.00 -19.69
CA LYS A 93 0.24 -15.62 -21.04
C LYS A 93 0.51 -14.64 -22.18
N ILE A 94 0.11 -13.37 -22.03
CA ILE A 94 0.36 -12.34 -23.06
C ILE A 94 1.86 -12.08 -23.23
N VAL A 95 2.63 -12.14 -22.14
CA VAL A 95 4.09 -11.95 -22.19
C VAL A 95 4.77 -13.14 -22.87
N LEU A 96 4.30 -14.37 -22.62
CA LEU A 96 4.83 -15.57 -23.28
C LEU A 96 4.53 -15.63 -24.78
N ALA A 97 3.46 -14.97 -25.23
CA ALA A 97 3.03 -14.99 -26.61
C ALA A 97 3.70 -13.91 -27.48
N ALA A 98 4.40 -12.95 -26.86
CA ALA A 98 5.13 -11.87 -27.51
C ALA A 98 6.53 -12.33 -27.94
#